data_AF-A0A6M0CCN4-F1
#
_entry.id   AF-A0A6M0CCN4-F1
#
_cell.length_a   1.000
_cell.length_b   1.000
_cell.length_c   1.000
_cell.angle_alpha   90.00
_cell.angle_beta   90.00
_cell.angle_gamma   90.00
#
_symmetry.space_group_name_H-M   'P 1'
#
loop_
_entity.id
_entity.type
_entity.pdbx_description
1 polymer ?
#
loop_
_entity_poly.entity_id
_entity_poly.type
_entity_poly.pdbx_seq_one_letter_code
_entity_poly.pdbx_strand_id
1 'polypeptide(L)'
;MNILAGAFSDTNTIHSFTVGDIPFRFEGLPYARVEVDAIANTIPKTQALFDQSFSRSNIEPQMADHSIVHFATHAKFVPGFPHESFILFGDGDRVSLRDISDWTLPNTDLVVLSACQTAVSGELGNGEEILGFGYQIQQTGARAAIASLWTVSDGGTQALMNAFYTALNNGYHKSDALQRAQQAIITSDQTVLGGAQDKLDPAAMDMSDPHPEQSLSDNNNFSHPYYWAQFILIGNGL
;
A
#
# COMPACT_ATOMS: atom_id res chain seq x y z
N MET A 1 15.12 10.75 -3.54
CA MET A 1 14.14 9.67 -3.44
C MET A 1 14.45 8.62 -4.49
N ASN A 2 14.75 7.40 -4.04
CA ASN A 2 14.73 6.16 -4.80
C ASN A 2 13.70 5.22 -4.15
N ILE A 3 12.96 4.49 -4.96
CA ILE A 3 11.83 3.67 -4.50
C ILE A 3 12.07 2.23 -4.93
N LEU A 4 11.87 1.29 -4.01
CA LEU A 4 11.71 -0.12 -4.33
C LEU A 4 10.23 -0.45 -4.20
N ALA A 5 9.58 -0.75 -5.33
CA ALA A 5 8.15 -0.98 -5.40
C ALA A 5 7.85 -2.42 -5.83
N GLY A 6 6.99 -3.10 -5.09
CA GLY A 6 6.57 -4.47 -5.35
C GLY A 6 5.07 -4.58 -5.54
N ALA A 7 4.61 -5.36 -6.52
CA ALA A 7 3.20 -5.60 -6.76
C ALA A 7 2.87 -7.07 -7.02
N PHE A 8 1.80 -7.56 -6.40
CA PHE A 8 1.16 -8.83 -6.77
C PHE A 8 -0.10 -8.53 -7.59
N SER A 9 -0.01 -8.70 -8.91
CA SER A 9 -0.98 -8.17 -9.88
C SER A 9 -1.59 -9.20 -10.84
N ASP A 10 -1.00 -10.39 -10.96
CA ASP A 10 -1.51 -11.42 -11.84
C ASP A 10 -2.80 -12.05 -11.30
N THR A 11 -3.94 -11.61 -11.82
CA THR A 11 -5.28 -12.10 -11.47
C THR A 11 -5.52 -13.56 -11.87
N ASN A 12 -4.64 -14.17 -12.67
CA ASN A 12 -4.71 -15.59 -13.00
C ASN A 12 -3.98 -16.47 -11.97
N THR A 13 -3.15 -15.87 -11.12
CA THR A 13 -2.42 -16.55 -10.08
C THR A 13 -3.20 -16.49 -8.76
N ILE A 14 -3.41 -17.67 -8.16
CA ILE A 14 -4.09 -17.82 -6.87
C ILE A 14 -3.13 -18.47 -5.89
N HIS A 15 -2.92 -17.82 -4.74
CA HIS A 15 -2.16 -18.36 -3.63
C HIS A 15 -3.12 -18.78 -2.53
N SER A 16 -3.02 -20.04 -2.08
CA SER A 16 -3.86 -20.59 -1.01
C SER A 16 -3.01 -21.29 0.04
N PHE A 17 -3.28 -21.00 1.31
CA PHE A 17 -2.51 -21.53 2.43
C PHE A 17 -3.32 -21.41 3.73
N THR A 18 -2.82 -22.03 4.79
CA THR A 18 -3.40 -21.92 6.13
C THR A 18 -2.40 -21.23 7.07
N VAL A 19 -2.91 -20.44 8.02
CA VAL A 19 -2.16 -19.94 9.17
C VAL A 19 -2.92 -20.40 10.42
N GLY A 20 -2.26 -21.18 11.28
CA GLY A 20 -2.95 -22.00 12.28
C GLY A 20 -3.99 -22.91 11.61
N ASP A 21 -5.26 -22.72 11.97
CA ASP A 21 -6.42 -23.42 11.39
C ASP A 21 -7.25 -22.53 10.44
N ILE A 22 -6.77 -21.33 10.09
CA ILE A 22 -7.50 -20.34 9.29
C ILE A 22 -7.03 -20.43 7.83
N PRO A 23 -7.89 -20.87 6.89
CA PRO A 23 -7.55 -20.91 5.48
C PRO A 23 -7.63 -19.51 4.86
N PHE A 24 -6.67 -19.22 3.99
CA PHE A 24 -6.64 -18.01 3.17
C PHE A 24 -6.48 -18.35 1.70
N ARG A 25 -7.13 -17.53 0.86
CA ARG A 25 -7.04 -17.57 -0.60
C ARG A 25 -6.93 -16.14 -1.09
N PHE A 26 -5.88 -15.85 -1.85
CA PHE A 26 -5.63 -14.54 -2.45
C PHE A 26 -5.38 -14.70 -3.95
N GLU A 27 -5.85 -13.75 -4.72
CA GLU A 27 -5.57 -13.59 -6.15
C GLU A 27 -4.87 -12.24 -6.37
N GLY A 28 -4.18 -12.10 -7.50
CA GLY A 28 -3.50 -10.84 -7.83
C GLY A 28 -4.46 -9.65 -7.87
N LEU A 29 -3.98 -8.49 -7.46
CA LEU A 29 -4.73 -7.24 -7.42
C LEU A 29 -4.67 -6.54 -8.79
N PRO A 30 -5.80 -6.34 -9.49
CA PRO A 30 -5.79 -5.79 -10.85
C PRO A 30 -5.15 -4.39 -10.96
N TYR A 31 -5.25 -3.55 -9.92
CA TYR A 31 -4.69 -2.19 -9.91
C TYR A 31 -3.29 -2.10 -9.31
N ALA A 32 -2.77 -3.14 -8.65
CA ALA A 32 -1.44 -3.10 -8.05
C ALA A 32 -0.32 -2.83 -9.07
N ARG A 33 -0.44 -3.38 -10.29
CA ARG A 33 0.50 -3.06 -11.37
C ARG A 33 0.36 -1.61 -11.83
N VAL A 34 -0.88 -1.16 -12.01
CA VAL A 34 -1.20 0.21 -12.44
C VAL A 34 -0.65 1.22 -11.43
N GLU A 35 -0.75 0.94 -10.13
CA GLU A 35 -0.18 1.73 -9.05
C GLU A 35 1.34 1.82 -9.15
N VAL A 36 2.04 0.68 -9.19
CA VAL A 36 3.50 0.66 -9.24
C VAL A 36 4.06 1.28 -10.52
N ASP A 37 3.41 1.06 -11.66
CA ASP A 37 3.79 1.70 -12.93
C ASP A 37 3.60 3.23 -12.86
N ALA A 38 2.52 3.72 -12.24
CA ALA A 38 2.30 5.14 -12.04
C ALA A 38 3.36 5.77 -11.12
N ILE A 39 3.72 5.09 -10.02
CA ILE A 39 4.83 5.53 -9.14
C ILE A 39 6.14 5.63 -9.92
N ALA A 40 6.45 4.64 -10.76
CA ALA A 40 7.66 4.64 -11.57
C ALA A 40 7.69 5.76 -12.62
N ASN A 41 6.52 6.12 -13.17
CA ASN A 41 6.38 7.25 -14.09
C ASN A 41 6.56 8.60 -13.37
N THR A 42 6.04 8.75 -12.15
CA THR A 42 6.20 9.98 -11.35
C THR A 42 7.63 10.13 -10.83
N ILE A 43 8.28 9.02 -10.46
CA ILE A 43 9.59 9.01 -9.79
C ILE A 43 10.53 8.07 -10.58
N PRO A 44 11.34 8.60 -11.52
CA PRO A 44 12.13 7.78 -12.44
C PRO A 44 13.19 6.86 -11.80
N LYS A 45 13.53 7.07 -10.52
CA LYS A 45 14.43 6.21 -9.74
C LYS A 45 13.68 5.12 -8.96
N THR A 46 12.54 4.68 -9.49
CA THR A 46 11.76 3.57 -8.95
C THR A 46 12.19 2.27 -9.60
N GLN A 47 12.56 1.29 -8.78
CA GLN A 47 12.75 -0.08 -9.18
C GLN A 47 11.46 -0.85 -8.89
N ALA A 48 10.82 -1.37 -9.94
CA ALA A 48 9.58 -2.14 -9.84
C ALA A 48 9.84 -3.64 -9.94
N LEU A 49 9.21 -4.42 -9.05
CA LEU A 49 9.18 -5.87 -9.06
C LEU A 49 7.71 -6.32 -9.11
N PHE A 50 7.40 -7.30 -9.95
CA PHE A 50 6.04 -7.76 -10.13
C PHE A 50 5.93 -9.27 -10.02
N ASP A 51 4.81 -9.72 -9.46
CA ASP A 51 4.36 -11.11 -9.43
C ASP A 51 5.50 -12.02 -8.96
N GLN A 52 5.93 -13.00 -9.75
CA GLN A 52 7.03 -13.91 -9.38
C GLN A 52 8.35 -13.19 -9.03
N SER A 53 8.60 -12.00 -9.56
CA SER A 53 9.81 -11.22 -9.25
C SER A 53 9.65 -10.42 -7.95
N PHE A 54 8.42 -10.11 -7.54
CA PHE A 54 8.10 -9.56 -6.23
C PHE A 54 8.09 -10.71 -5.20
N SER A 55 9.28 -11.14 -4.80
CA SER A 55 9.53 -12.21 -3.83
C SER A 55 10.41 -11.71 -2.68
N ARG A 56 10.39 -12.41 -1.54
CA ARG A 56 11.29 -12.11 -0.40
C ARG A 56 12.76 -12.09 -0.81
N SER A 57 13.18 -13.14 -1.52
CA SER A 57 14.56 -13.32 -1.98
C SER A 57 15.07 -12.22 -2.90
N ASN A 58 14.18 -11.58 -3.65
CA ASN A 58 14.54 -10.47 -4.53
C ASN A 58 14.43 -9.13 -3.82
N ILE A 59 13.39 -8.90 -3.01
CA ILE A 59 13.10 -7.56 -2.50
C ILE A 59 13.86 -7.24 -1.22
N GLU A 60 13.91 -8.17 -0.26
CA GLU A 60 14.49 -7.92 1.07
C GLU A 60 15.96 -7.45 1.02
N PRO A 61 16.84 -8.06 0.18
CA PRO A 61 18.24 -7.63 0.10
C PRO A 61 18.45 -6.20 -0.40
N GLN A 62 17.44 -5.61 -1.06
CA GLN A 62 17.53 -4.30 -1.70
C GLN A 62 16.88 -3.19 -0.87
N MET A 63 16.03 -3.52 0.10
CA MET A 63 15.24 -2.53 0.85
C MET A 63 16.12 -1.51 1.60
N ALA A 64 17.23 -1.97 2.19
CA ALA A 64 18.13 -1.13 2.98
C ALA A 64 18.83 -0.02 2.18
N ASP A 65 18.87 -0.13 0.85
CA ASP A 65 19.47 0.85 -0.07
C ASP A 65 18.44 1.84 -0.64
N HIS A 66 17.16 1.71 -0.28
CA HIS A 66 16.07 2.53 -0.80
C HIS A 66 15.46 3.42 0.27
N SER A 67 15.29 4.70 -0.09
CA SER A 67 14.64 5.69 0.76
C SER A 67 13.15 5.41 0.96
N ILE A 68 12.49 4.73 0.02
CA ILE A 68 11.10 4.31 0.15
C ILE A 68 10.96 2.87 -0.32
N VAL A 69 10.25 2.07 0.48
CA VAL A 69 9.82 0.72 0.10
C VAL A 69 8.30 0.74 0.00
N HIS A 70 7.76 0.27 -1.12
CA HIS A 70 6.33 0.31 -1.41
C HIS A 70 5.83 -1.08 -1.79
N PHE A 71 4.78 -1.57 -1.13
CA PHE A 71 4.16 -2.87 -1.44
C PHE A 71 2.68 -2.68 -1.78
N ALA A 72 2.32 -2.90 -3.05
CA ALA A 72 0.96 -2.98 -3.57
C ALA A 72 0.53 -4.46 -3.63
N THR A 73 0.04 -5.00 -2.52
CA THR A 73 -0.20 -6.44 -2.37
C THR A 73 -1.24 -6.72 -1.28
N HIS A 74 -1.41 -7.99 -0.88
CA HIS A 74 -2.22 -8.36 0.28
C HIS A 74 -1.40 -8.37 1.57
N ALA A 75 -2.00 -7.92 2.67
CA ALA A 75 -1.48 -8.14 4.01
C ALA A 75 -2.60 -8.72 4.88
N LYS A 76 -2.33 -9.65 5.80
CA LYS A 76 -3.31 -10.22 6.73
C LYS A 76 -2.99 -10.05 8.18
N PHE A 77 -3.88 -9.40 8.92
CA PHE A 77 -3.96 -9.52 10.36
C PHE A 77 -4.70 -10.80 10.72
N VAL A 78 -4.06 -11.64 11.52
CA VAL A 78 -4.59 -12.94 11.95
C VAL A 78 -5.05 -12.80 13.39
N PRO A 79 -6.38 -12.71 13.65
CA PRO A 79 -6.91 -12.56 15.00
C PRO A 79 -6.43 -13.68 15.93
N GLY A 80 -6.07 -13.33 17.16
CA GLY A 80 -5.51 -14.27 18.13
C GLY A 80 -4.05 -14.68 17.90
N PHE A 81 -3.50 -14.45 16.70
CA PHE A 81 -2.11 -14.75 16.33
C PHE A 81 -1.44 -13.53 15.68
N PRO A 82 -1.31 -12.39 16.38
CA PRO A 82 -0.83 -11.15 15.76
C PRO A 82 0.56 -11.30 15.13
N HIS A 83 1.46 -12.09 15.73
CA HIS A 83 2.80 -12.36 15.17
C HIS A 83 2.79 -13.19 13.88
N GLU A 84 1.71 -13.91 13.58
CA GLU A 84 1.52 -14.65 12.33
C GLU A 84 0.79 -13.83 11.26
N SER A 85 0.41 -12.60 11.59
CA SER A 85 -0.03 -11.63 10.59
C SER A 85 1.06 -11.41 9.56
N PHE A 86 0.72 -11.29 8.27
CA PHE A 86 1.70 -11.38 7.18
C PHE A 86 1.48 -10.38 6.05
N ILE A 87 2.52 -10.15 5.25
CA ILE A 87 2.44 -9.54 3.91
C ILE A 87 2.68 -10.67 2.90
N LEU A 88 1.85 -10.73 1.85
CA LEU A 88 1.93 -11.71 0.78
C LEU A 88 2.76 -11.16 -0.38
N PHE A 89 3.69 -11.95 -0.89
CA PHE A 89 4.48 -11.65 -2.07
C PHE A 89 3.86 -12.27 -3.32
N GLY A 90 4.26 -11.79 -4.50
CA GLY A 90 3.68 -12.21 -5.77
C GLY A 90 4.00 -13.65 -6.16
N ASP A 91 5.08 -14.22 -5.61
CA ASP A 91 5.43 -15.63 -5.73
C ASP A 91 4.68 -16.54 -4.72
N GLY A 92 3.85 -15.97 -3.86
CA GLY A 92 3.09 -16.68 -2.84
C GLY A 92 3.83 -16.86 -1.52
N ASP A 93 5.08 -16.42 -1.43
CA ASP A 93 5.80 -16.37 -0.16
C ASP A 93 5.21 -15.28 0.75
N ARG A 94 5.50 -15.37 2.05
CA ARG A 94 4.93 -14.51 3.08
C ARG A 94 6.01 -14.06 4.05
N VAL A 95 5.93 -12.79 4.47
CA VAL A 95 6.69 -12.28 5.61
C VAL A 95 5.71 -11.99 6.73
N SER A 96 5.89 -12.64 7.88
CA SER A 96 5.07 -12.40 9.07
C SER A 96 5.55 -11.16 9.83
N LEU A 97 4.73 -10.60 10.73
CA LEU A 97 5.16 -9.54 11.64
C LEU A 97 6.35 -9.96 12.50
N ARG A 98 6.51 -11.27 12.78
CA ARG A 98 7.71 -11.81 13.42
C ARG A 98 8.93 -11.67 12.50
N ASP A 99 8.81 -12.05 11.24
CA ASP A 99 9.92 -11.97 10.28
C ASP A 99 10.35 -10.53 9.97
N ILE A 100 9.40 -9.57 10.03
CA ILE A 100 9.72 -8.13 9.88
C ILE A 100 10.72 -7.66 10.93
N SER A 101 10.73 -8.26 12.13
CA SER A 101 11.68 -7.88 13.18
C SER A 101 13.14 -8.17 12.83
N ASP A 102 13.39 -9.01 11.82
CA ASP A 102 14.72 -9.31 11.30
C ASP A 102 15.18 -8.33 10.20
N TRP A 103 14.29 -7.46 9.71
CA TRP A 103 14.66 -6.45 8.71
C TRP A 103 15.56 -5.36 9.30
N THR A 104 16.47 -4.86 8.48
CA THR A 104 17.37 -3.75 8.83
C THR A 104 17.28 -2.67 7.73
N LEU A 105 16.57 -1.58 8.02
CA LEU A 105 16.19 -0.52 7.09
C LEU A 105 16.71 0.87 7.52
N PRO A 106 18.03 1.03 7.79
CA PRO A 106 18.58 2.25 8.40
C PRO A 106 18.51 3.49 7.49
N ASN A 107 18.38 3.28 6.18
CA ASN A 107 18.30 4.36 5.19
C ASN A 107 16.90 4.52 4.60
N THR A 108 15.90 3.82 5.14
CA THR A 108 14.53 3.86 4.64
C THR A 108 13.74 4.92 5.40
N ASP A 109 13.21 5.89 4.66
CA ASP A 109 12.45 7.01 5.19
C ASP A 109 10.98 6.68 5.37
N LEU A 110 10.50 5.76 4.54
CA LEU A 110 9.10 5.38 4.50
C LEU A 110 8.94 3.95 3.97
N VAL A 111 8.21 3.12 4.72
CA VAL A 111 7.63 1.88 4.21
C VAL A 111 6.15 2.12 3.94
N VAL A 112 5.69 1.93 2.72
CA VAL A 112 4.27 2.02 2.34
C VAL A 112 3.73 0.63 2.14
N LEU A 113 2.82 0.22 3.00
CA LEU A 113 2.02 -0.98 2.82
C LEU A 113 0.68 -0.57 2.19
N SER A 114 0.68 -0.52 0.86
CA SER A 114 -0.52 -0.29 0.03
C SER A 114 -1.29 -1.60 -0.12
N ALA A 115 -1.71 -2.14 1.03
CA ALA A 115 -2.33 -3.44 1.12
C ALA A 115 -3.66 -3.37 1.86
N CYS A 116 -4.57 -4.26 1.46
CA CYS A 116 -5.84 -4.47 2.16
C CYS A 116 -5.58 -5.02 3.56
N GLN A 117 -6.24 -4.49 4.62
CA GLN A 117 -7.11 -5.36 5.42
C GLN A 117 -8.09 -4.87 6.50
N THR A 118 -9.28 -5.48 6.49
CA THR A 118 -10.05 -6.02 7.64
C THR A 118 -10.77 -7.33 7.26
N ALA A 119 -11.10 -8.11 8.28
CA ALA A 119 -11.63 -9.46 8.22
C ALA A 119 -12.96 -9.61 7.45
N VAL A 120 -12.97 -10.44 6.41
CA VAL A 120 -14.18 -11.19 6.03
C VAL A 120 -14.39 -12.29 7.08
N SER A 121 -14.70 -11.89 8.31
CA SER A 121 -15.29 -12.73 9.37
C SER A 121 -15.62 -11.89 10.61
N GLY A 122 -16.47 -10.87 10.47
CA GLY A 122 -17.34 -10.36 11.56
C GLY A 122 -16.72 -9.69 12.79
N GLU A 123 -15.44 -9.84 13.07
CA GLU A 123 -14.73 -9.20 14.18
C GLU A 123 -13.78 -8.16 13.61
N LEU A 124 -14.17 -6.89 13.73
CA LEU A 124 -13.23 -5.79 13.59
C LEU A 124 -12.15 -6.01 14.65
N GLY A 125 -10.89 -6.18 14.23
CA GLY A 125 -9.76 -6.16 15.15
C GLY A 125 -9.79 -4.85 15.97
N ASN A 126 -9.20 -4.86 17.16
CA ASN A 126 -9.15 -3.67 18.03
C ASN A 126 -8.12 -2.62 17.55
N GLY A 127 -7.41 -2.90 16.44
CA GLY A 127 -6.41 -2.02 15.84
C GLY A 127 -5.00 -2.18 16.43
N GLU A 128 -4.80 -3.10 17.39
CA GLU A 128 -3.49 -3.40 17.98
C GLU A 128 -2.49 -3.88 16.92
N GLU A 129 -2.97 -4.57 15.88
CA GLU A 129 -2.10 -5.13 14.86
C GLU A 129 -1.49 -4.07 13.95
N ILE A 130 -2.21 -2.96 13.72
CA ILE A 130 -1.69 -1.81 12.96
C ILE A 130 -0.62 -1.07 13.76
N LEU A 131 -0.86 -0.88 15.06
CA LEU A 131 0.14 -0.33 15.96
C LEU A 131 1.35 -1.26 16.06
N GLY A 132 1.12 -2.56 16.10
CA GLY A 132 2.16 -3.60 16.06
C GLY A 132 3.00 -3.53 14.79
N PHE A 133 2.37 -3.40 13.61
CA PHE A 133 3.08 -3.22 12.35
C PHE A 133 3.91 -1.93 12.34
N GLY A 134 3.29 -0.79 12.65
CA GLY A 134 4.00 0.49 12.68
C GLY A 134 5.15 0.54 13.70
N TYR A 135 5.00 -0.17 14.83
CA TYR A 135 6.07 -0.37 15.80
C TYR A 135 7.19 -1.25 15.23
N GLN A 136 6.87 -2.39 14.64
CA GLN A 136 7.87 -3.30 14.03
C GLN A 136 8.66 -2.60 12.95
N ILE A 137 8.01 -1.87 12.04
CA ILE A 137 8.70 -1.10 11.00
C ILE A 137 9.68 -0.08 11.60
N GLN A 138 9.29 0.63 12.66
CA GLN A 138 10.24 1.54 13.33
C GLN A 138 11.42 0.80 13.96
N GLN A 139 11.22 -0.42 14.49
CA GLN A 139 12.33 -1.22 15.04
C GLN A 139 13.34 -1.65 13.97
N THR A 140 12.92 -1.77 12.71
CA THR A 140 13.85 -2.04 11.60
C THR A 140 14.83 -0.89 11.33
N GLY A 141 14.56 0.31 11.87
CA GLY A 141 15.31 1.54 11.59
C GLY A 141 14.64 2.48 10.58
N ALA A 142 13.54 2.04 9.95
CA ALA A 142 12.79 2.89 9.04
C ALA A 142 12.13 4.07 9.78
N ARG A 143 12.14 5.26 9.17
CA ARG A 143 11.69 6.51 9.84
C ARG A 143 10.18 6.62 10.00
N ALA A 144 9.42 6.05 9.06
CA ALA A 144 7.96 6.07 9.08
C ALA A 144 7.36 4.89 8.30
N ALA A 145 6.07 4.63 8.55
CA ALA A 145 5.26 3.66 7.83
C ALA A 145 3.92 4.26 7.42
N ILE A 146 3.40 3.90 6.26
CA ILE A 146 1.99 4.08 5.87
C ILE A 146 1.34 2.70 5.77
N ALA A 147 0.16 2.55 6.37
CA ALA A 147 -0.65 1.35 6.28
C ALA A 147 -2.15 1.69 6.37
N SER A 148 -2.99 0.77 5.91
CA SER A 148 -4.45 0.89 6.01
C SER A 148 -4.97 0.40 7.36
N LEU A 149 -6.03 1.04 7.86
CA LEU A 149 -6.73 0.69 9.10
C LEU A 149 -7.79 -0.40 8.90
N TRP A 150 -8.33 -0.50 7.68
CA TRP A 150 -9.39 -1.44 7.31
C TRP A 150 -9.28 -1.87 5.84
N THR A 151 -10.22 -2.69 5.38
CA THR A 151 -10.28 -3.19 3.99
C THR A 151 -10.39 -2.04 3.02
N VAL A 152 -9.58 -2.06 1.97
CA VAL A 152 -9.48 -0.97 1.01
C VAL A 152 -10.00 -1.44 -0.35
N SER A 153 -10.53 -0.53 -1.16
CA SER A 153 -10.71 -0.75 -2.59
C SER A 153 -9.34 -0.70 -3.27
N ASP A 154 -9.05 -1.68 -4.14
CA ASP A 154 -7.82 -1.73 -4.91
C ASP A 154 -7.70 -0.50 -5.83
N GLY A 155 -8.74 -0.21 -6.61
CA GLY A 155 -8.77 0.98 -7.48
C GLY A 155 -8.71 2.30 -6.72
N GLY A 156 -9.43 2.43 -5.60
CA GLY A 156 -9.38 3.64 -4.77
C GLY A 156 -8.02 3.85 -4.09
N THR A 157 -7.35 2.76 -3.70
CA THR A 157 -6.01 2.80 -3.12
C THR A 157 -4.98 3.26 -4.14
N GLN A 158 -5.04 2.70 -5.36
CA GLN A 158 -4.20 3.13 -6.47
C GLN A 158 -4.34 4.63 -6.75
N ALA A 159 -5.57 5.17 -6.76
CA ALA A 159 -5.81 6.59 -6.96
C ALA A 159 -5.20 7.45 -5.83
N LEU A 160 -5.37 7.03 -4.58
CA LEU A 160 -4.80 7.73 -3.42
C LEU A 160 -3.27 7.70 -3.43
N MET A 161 -2.65 6.56 -3.74
CA MET A 161 -1.19 6.42 -3.77
C MET A 161 -0.58 7.23 -4.91
N ASN A 162 -1.22 7.28 -6.08
CA ASN A 162 -0.81 8.18 -7.17
C ASN A 162 -0.82 9.64 -6.73
N ALA A 163 -1.88 10.08 -6.05
CA ALA A 163 -1.99 11.43 -5.53
C ALA A 163 -0.90 11.72 -4.46
N PHE A 164 -0.65 10.74 -3.58
CA PHE A 164 0.39 10.81 -2.55
C PHE A 164 1.78 11.00 -3.15
N TYR A 165 2.18 10.13 -4.10
CA TYR A 165 3.50 10.23 -4.73
C TYR A 165 3.65 11.46 -5.62
N THR A 166 2.56 11.95 -6.22
CA THR A 166 2.54 13.23 -6.94
C THR A 166 2.87 14.39 -6.00
N ALA A 167 2.18 14.49 -4.87
CA ALA A 167 2.46 15.52 -3.86
C ALA A 167 3.88 15.39 -3.28
N LEU A 168 4.32 14.16 -2.99
CA LEU A 168 5.67 13.89 -2.50
C LEU A 168 6.75 14.32 -3.52
N ASN A 169 6.55 14.06 -4.81
CA ASN A 169 7.45 14.48 -5.88
C ASN A 169 7.46 16.00 -6.09
N ASN A 170 6.37 16.68 -5.74
CA ASN A 170 6.28 18.15 -5.72
C ASN A 170 6.96 18.79 -4.49
N GLY A 171 7.59 17.99 -3.62
CA GLY A 171 8.42 18.47 -2.51
C GLY A 171 7.68 18.63 -1.18
N TYR A 172 6.44 18.15 -1.07
CA TYR A 172 5.75 18.11 0.22
C TYR A 172 6.32 17.01 1.12
N HIS A 173 6.29 17.23 2.44
CA HIS A 173 6.68 16.22 3.42
C HIS A 173 5.66 15.07 3.45
N LYS A 174 6.03 13.91 4.01
CA LYS A 174 5.22 12.68 3.98
C LYS A 174 3.80 12.90 4.55
N SER A 175 3.70 13.60 5.67
CA SER A 175 2.42 13.94 6.32
C SER A 175 1.56 14.87 5.45
N ASP A 176 2.15 15.95 4.94
CA ASP A 176 1.47 16.91 4.05
C ASP A 176 1.03 16.24 2.74
N ALA A 177 1.86 15.37 2.17
CA ALA A 177 1.58 14.65 0.95
C ALA A 177 0.38 13.70 1.12
N LEU A 178 0.31 12.97 2.24
CA LEU A 178 -0.82 12.10 2.54
C LEU A 178 -2.11 12.91 2.75
N GLN A 179 -2.04 14.01 3.52
CA GLN A 179 -3.19 14.89 3.71
C GLN A 179 -3.70 15.46 2.38
N ARG A 180 -2.79 15.92 1.51
CA ARG A 180 -3.15 16.47 0.19
C ARG A 180 -3.74 15.40 -0.72
N ALA A 181 -3.21 14.19 -0.69
CA ALA A 181 -3.80 13.06 -1.42
C ALA A 181 -5.24 12.80 -0.96
N GLN A 182 -5.47 12.73 0.35
CA GLN A 182 -6.82 12.56 0.90
C GLN A 182 -7.75 13.71 0.49
N GLN A 183 -7.29 14.96 0.56
CA GLN A 183 -8.06 16.11 0.10
C GLN A 183 -8.41 16.02 -1.39
N ALA A 184 -7.45 15.66 -2.24
CA ALA A 184 -7.66 15.52 -3.68
C ALA A 184 -8.71 14.45 -4.01
N ILE A 185 -8.71 13.33 -3.25
CA ILE A 185 -9.71 12.27 -3.39
C ILE A 185 -11.09 12.72 -2.88
N ILE A 186 -11.15 13.47 -1.77
CA ILE A 186 -12.39 14.00 -1.18
C ILE A 186 -13.08 14.99 -2.13
N THR A 187 -12.32 15.92 -2.70
CA THR A 187 -12.85 17.06 -3.46
C THR A 187 -12.84 16.83 -4.96
N SER A 188 -12.19 15.76 -5.43
CA SER A 188 -11.84 15.54 -6.84
C SER A 188 -11.02 16.70 -7.44
N ASP A 189 -10.31 17.46 -6.59
CA ASP A 189 -9.50 18.61 -6.99
C ASP A 189 -8.00 18.28 -6.87
N GLN A 190 -7.37 18.05 -8.01
CA GLN A 190 -5.94 17.71 -8.10
C GLN A 190 -5.01 18.92 -7.90
N THR A 191 -5.55 20.16 -7.93
CA THR A 191 -4.71 21.36 -7.75
C THR A 191 -4.07 21.42 -6.36
N VAL A 192 -4.68 20.73 -5.38
CA VAL A 192 -4.13 20.61 -4.02
C VAL A 192 -2.84 19.80 -3.95
N LEU A 193 -2.51 18.99 -4.97
CA LEU A 193 -1.28 18.21 -5.03
C LEU A 193 -0.04 19.03 -5.43
N GLY A 194 -0.24 20.28 -5.89
CA GLY A 194 0.83 21.15 -6.39
C GLY A 194 1.32 20.81 -7.80
N GLY A 195 2.26 21.60 -8.33
CA GLY A 195 2.78 21.49 -9.69
C GLY A 195 2.04 22.35 -10.72
N ALA A 196 2.68 22.63 -11.86
CA ALA A 196 2.04 23.32 -12.99
C ALA A 196 1.07 22.36 -13.70
N GLN A 197 -0.11 22.86 -14.10
CA GLN A 197 -1.32 22.15 -14.57
C GLN A 197 -1.16 21.16 -15.76
N ASP A 198 0.04 20.90 -16.28
CA ASP A 198 0.25 20.35 -17.63
C ASP A 198 0.71 18.87 -17.72
N LYS A 199 0.74 18.09 -16.63
CA LYS A 199 1.35 16.73 -16.67
C LYS A 199 0.67 15.63 -15.85
N LEU A 200 -0.66 15.59 -15.81
CA LEU A 200 -1.35 14.39 -15.31
C LEU A 200 -2.13 13.76 -16.46
N ASP A 201 -1.72 12.54 -16.81
CA ASP A 201 -2.30 11.76 -17.90
C ASP A 201 -3.72 11.29 -17.49
N PRO A 202 -4.77 11.67 -18.23
CA PRO A 202 -6.12 11.18 -18.00
C PRO A 202 -6.23 9.65 -18.07
N ALA A 203 -5.28 8.95 -18.70
CA ALA A 203 -5.24 7.49 -18.73
C ALA A 203 -4.85 6.86 -17.37
N ALA A 204 -4.21 7.61 -16.46
CA ALA A 204 -4.04 7.18 -15.07
C ALA A 204 -5.34 7.31 -14.24
N MET A 205 -6.43 7.80 -14.86
CA MET A 205 -7.73 8.08 -14.25
C MET A 205 -8.82 7.07 -14.63
N ASP A 206 -8.49 5.82 -15.00
CA ASP A 206 -9.53 4.78 -15.01
C ASP A 206 -9.94 4.45 -13.56
N MET A 207 -10.78 5.32 -13.02
CA MET A 207 -11.37 5.28 -11.69
C MET A 207 -12.57 4.32 -11.61
N SER A 208 -12.74 3.43 -12.59
CA SER A 208 -13.75 2.38 -12.51
C SER A 208 -13.21 1.24 -11.65
N ASP A 209 -13.78 0.99 -10.48
CA ASP A 209 -13.51 -0.22 -9.69
C ASP A 209 -14.44 -1.34 -10.18
N PRO A 210 -13.92 -2.43 -10.79
CA PRO A 210 -14.73 -3.53 -11.31
C PRO A 210 -15.15 -4.53 -10.21
N HIS A 211 -14.80 -4.33 -8.93
CA HIS A 211 -15.22 -5.19 -7.82
C HIS A 211 -16.28 -4.51 -6.93
N PRO A 212 -17.57 -4.78 -7.18
CA PRO A 212 -18.69 -4.19 -6.45
C PRO A 212 -19.04 -5.03 -5.21
N GLU A 213 -18.12 -5.24 -4.26
CA GLU A 213 -18.53 -5.89 -3.00
C GLU A 213 -19.27 -4.95 -2.04
N GLN A 214 -19.31 -3.64 -2.33
CA GLN A 214 -20.27 -2.72 -1.70
C GLN A 214 -20.79 -1.71 -2.71
N SER A 215 -22.01 -1.94 -3.20
CA SER A 215 -22.75 -1.01 -4.04
C SER A 215 -22.95 0.33 -3.33
N LEU A 216 -22.09 1.30 -3.56
CA LEU A 216 -22.44 2.72 -3.40
C LEU A 216 -22.69 3.27 -4.81
N SER A 217 -23.97 3.21 -5.17
CA SER A 217 -24.52 3.80 -6.38
C SER A 217 -24.24 5.31 -6.40
N ASP A 218 -23.12 5.71 -6.97
CA ASP A 218 -23.00 6.88 -7.84
C ASP A 218 -21.61 6.89 -8.49
N ASN A 219 -21.62 6.89 -9.82
CA ASN A 219 -20.44 6.83 -10.68
C ASN A 219 -19.31 7.78 -10.21
N ASN A 220 -18.09 7.23 -10.08
CA ASN A 220 -16.82 7.93 -10.09
C ASN A 220 -16.58 8.98 -8.98
N ASN A 221 -17.26 8.86 -7.83
CA ASN A 221 -17.05 9.80 -6.72
C ASN A 221 -16.38 9.12 -5.51
N PHE A 222 -15.05 9.21 -5.43
CA PHE A 222 -14.26 8.70 -4.30
C PHE A 222 -14.32 9.57 -3.03
N SER A 223 -15.25 10.53 -2.95
CA SER A 223 -15.41 11.38 -1.75
C SER A 223 -15.80 10.62 -0.48
N HIS A 224 -16.33 9.40 -0.61
CA HIS A 224 -16.69 8.57 0.53
C HIS A 224 -15.43 8.18 1.35
N PRO A 225 -15.45 8.27 2.70
CA PRO A 225 -14.28 8.01 3.57
C PRO A 225 -13.66 6.63 3.41
N TYR A 226 -14.41 5.67 2.89
CA TYR A 226 -13.90 4.35 2.52
C TYR A 226 -12.64 4.40 1.63
N TYR A 227 -12.52 5.42 0.76
CA TYR A 227 -11.44 5.50 -0.23
C TYR A 227 -10.21 6.29 0.23
N TRP A 228 -10.32 7.13 1.27
CA TRP A 228 -9.21 8.00 1.70
C TRP A 228 -8.89 7.96 3.21
N ALA A 229 -9.83 7.63 4.08
CA ALA A 229 -9.65 7.73 5.53
C ALA A 229 -8.89 6.53 6.14
N GLN A 230 -8.67 5.49 5.36
CA GLN A 230 -8.08 4.23 5.79
C GLN A 230 -6.58 4.31 6.01
N PHE A 231 -5.87 5.16 5.26
CA PHE A 231 -4.41 5.22 5.36
C PHE A 231 -3.95 6.21 6.41
N ILE A 232 -3.07 5.74 7.29
CA ILE A 232 -2.41 6.56 8.32
C ILE A 232 -0.90 6.51 8.16
N LEU A 233 -0.24 7.58 8.58
CA LEU A 233 1.21 7.69 8.68
C LEU A 233 1.63 7.52 10.14
N ILE A 234 2.56 6.59 10.40
CA ILE A 234 3.07 6.24 11.72
C ILE A 234 4.58 6.54 11.76
N GLY A 235 5.07 7.20 12.81
CA GLY A 235 6.49 7.55 12.96
C GLY A 235 6.82 8.99 12.54
N ASN A 236 8.06 9.24 12.11
CA ASN A 236 8.52 10.58 11.76
C ASN A 236 8.02 10.99 10.37
N GLY A 237 6.89 11.70 10.35
CA GLY A 237 6.22 12.17 9.13
C GLY A 237 6.75 13.45 8.51
N LEU A 238 7.82 14.04 9.07
CA LEU A 238 8.49 15.26 8.58
C LEU A 238 9.67 14.93 7.65
#